data_AF-A0A6G9I1J9-F1
#
_entry.id   AF-A0A6G9I1J9-F1
#
_cell.length_a   1.000
_cell.length_b   1.000
_cell.length_c   1.000
_cell.angle_alpha   90.00
_cell.angle_beta   90.00
_cell.angle_gamma   90.00
#
_symmetry.space_group_name_H-M   'P 1'
#
loop_
_entity.id
_entity.type
_entity.pdbx_description
1 polymer ?
#
loop_
_entity_poly.entity_id
_entity_poly.type
_entity_poly.pdbx_seq_one_letter_code
_entity_poly.pdbx_strand_id
1 'polypeptide(L)'
;MKDVNDNQTADLLPMKRPRGRPRTGKAMSQAERQAKYRAKLADITVTVTFNRDDVPALKLLLANPNPALDVDQGTLDRIAQAVFAAAL
;
A
#
# COMPACT_ATOMS: atom_id res chain seq x y z
N MET A 1 47.19 -10.83 -9.73
CA MET A 1 46.28 -10.61 -8.58
C MET A 1 45.73 -9.20 -8.72
N LYS A 2 44.41 -9.02 -8.77
CA LYS A 2 43.80 -7.69 -8.94
C LYS A 2 43.77 -7.03 -7.56
N ASP A 3 44.38 -5.85 -7.42
CA ASP A 3 44.38 -5.12 -6.17
C ASP A 3 42.95 -4.66 -5.87
N VAL A 4 42.43 -5.06 -4.71
CA VAL A 4 41.04 -4.79 -4.29
C VAL A 4 40.91 -3.36 -3.75
N ASN A 5 42.03 -2.71 -3.42
CA ASN A 5 42.08 -1.37 -2.82
C ASN A 5 42.59 -0.29 -3.79
N ASP A 6 42.77 -0.62 -5.07
CA ASP A 6 43.14 0.37 -6.09
C ASP A 6 41.92 1.24 -6.45
N ASN A 7 41.75 2.32 -5.70
CA ASN A 7 40.74 3.35 -5.93
C ASN A 7 41.20 4.45 -6.89
N GLN A 8 42.44 4.41 -7.38
CA GLN A 8 43.02 5.45 -8.24
C GLN A 8 42.88 5.12 -9.73
N THR A 9 42.99 3.84 -10.10
CA THR A 9 42.83 3.39 -11.50
C THR A 9 41.36 3.37 -11.96
N ALA A 10 40.42 3.46 -11.02
CA ALA A 10 38.97 3.50 -11.31
C ALA A 10 38.53 4.78 -12.05
N ASP A 11 39.26 5.90 -11.89
CA ASP A 11 38.98 7.17 -12.57
C ASP A 11 39.52 7.24 -14.01
N LEU A 12 40.51 6.39 -14.33
CA LEU A 12 41.19 6.39 -15.64
C LEU A 12 40.47 5.52 -16.68
N LEU A 13 39.55 4.66 -16.26
CA LEU A 13 38.79 3.77 -17.13
C LEU A 13 37.29 4.10 -16.99
N PRO A 14 36.52 4.19 -18.09
CA PRO A 14 35.09 4.36 -17.99
C PRO A 14 34.46 3.15 -17.27
N MET A 15 34.19 3.30 -15.98
CA MET A 15 33.53 2.28 -15.18
C MET A 15 32.16 1.96 -15.81
N LYS A 16 31.98 0.69 -16.19
CA LYS A 16 30.72 0.19 -16.73
C LYS A 16 29.62 0.44 -15.71
N ARG A 17 28.71 1.36 -16.02
CA ARG A 17 27.60 1.76 -15.14
C ARG A 17 26.89 0.51 -14.63
N PRO A 18 26.63 0.39 -13.31
CA PRO A 18 25.87 -0.73 -12.79
C PRO A 18 24.53 -0.78 -13.52
N ARG A 19 24.18 -1.95 -14.06
CA ARG A 19 22.89 -2.15 -14.72
C ARG A 19 21.80 -1.95 -13.66
N GLY A 20 20.89 -1.00 -13.91
CA GLY A 20 19.88 -0.62 -12.93
C GLY A 20 19.22 0.71 -13.26
N ARG A 21 18.53 1.27 -12.27
CA ARG A 21 17.69 2.46 -12.40
C ARG A 21 18.46 3.63 -13.00
N PRO A 22 17.94 4.29 -14.06
CA PRO A 22 18.53 5.50 -14.60
C PRO A 22 18.75 6.52 -13.49
N ARG A 23 19.90 7.19 -13.52
CA ARG A 23 20.24 8.31 -12.63
C ARG A 23 19.47 9.57 -13.05
N THR A 24 18.23 9.43 -13.48
CA THR A 24 17.35 10.59 -13.66
C THR A 24 17.07 11.12 -12.26
N GLY A 25 17.49 12.34 -11.93
CA GLY A 25 17.33 12.96 -10.60
C GLY A 25 15.87 13.14 -10.13
N LYS A 26 14.92 12.47 -10.79
CA LYS A 26 13.48 12.41 -10.51
C LYS A 26 13.05 11.03 -9.99
N ALA A 27 13.99 10.10 -9.86
CA ALA A 27 13.74 8.72 -9.51
C ALA A 27 13.55 8.56 -7.99
N MET A 28 12.30 8.38 -7.53
CA MET A 28 12.01 8.19 -6.09
C MET A 28 12.76 7.02 -5.45
N SER A 29 13.26 7.23 -4.22
CA SER A 29 13.79 6.19 -3.36
C SER A 29 12.71 5.16 -3.00
N GLN A 30 13.10 4.02 -2.43
CA GLN A 30 12.13 3.02 -1.96
C GLN A 30 11.32 3.56 -0.77
N ALA A 31 11.98 4.28 0.14
CA ALA A 31 11.33 4.91 1.29
C ALA A 31 10.29 5.96 0.86
N GLU A 32 10.64 6.84 -0.09
CA GLU A 32 9.71 7.82 -0.65
C GLU A 32 8.48 7.17 -1.29
N ARG A 33 8.68 6.05 -2.02
CA ARG A 33 7.58 5.29 -2.60
C ARG A 33 6.64 4.73 -1.54
N GLN A 34 7.18 4.17 -0.45
CA GLN A 34 6.36 3.67 0.65
C GLN A 34 5.62 4.79 1.36
N ALA A 35 6.27 5.94 1.61
CA ALA A 35 5.63 7.10 2.22
C ALA A 35 4.48 7.63 1.34
N LYS A 36 4.71 7.77 0.03
CA LYS A 36 3.68 8.18 -0.93
C LYS A 36 2.52 7.19 -0.99
N TYR A 37 2.81 5.89 -0.90
CA TYR A 37 1.78 4.86 -0.87
C TYR A 37 0.93 4.95 0.40
N ARG A 38 1.55 5.12 1.58
CA ARG A 38 0.83 5.31 2.86
C ARG A 38 -0.03 6.57 2.85
N ALA A 39 0.49 7.68 2.31
CA ALA A 39 -0.29 8.91 2.15
C ALA A 39 -1.52 8.68 1.25
N LYS A 40 -1.32 8.04 0.09
CA LYS A 40 -2.44 7.69 -0.79
C LYS A 40 -3.48 6.80 -0.11
N LEU A 41 -3.05 5.83 0.70
CA LEU A 41 -3.96 4.99 1.46
C LEU A 41 -4.77 5.81 2.47
N ALA A 42 -4.14 6.74 3.18
CA ALA A 42 -4.85 7.65 4.09
C ALA A 42 -5.87 8.54 3.37
N ASP A 43 -5.61 8.93 2.12
CA ASP A 43 -6.54 9.74 1.32
C ASP A 43 -7.78 8.95 0.86
N ILE A 44 -7.64 7.65 0.59
CA ILE A 44 -8.71 6.83 -0.03
C ILE A 44 -9.36 5.83 0.92
N THR A 45 -8.83 5.66 2.14
CA THR A 45 -9.33 4.69 3.11
C THR A 45 -9.58 5.33 4.46
N VAL A 46 -10.58 4.81 5.18
CA VAL A 46 -10.89 5.21 6.55
C VAL A 46 -10.63 4.02 7.47
N THR A 47 -9.86 4.23 8.54
CA THR A 47 -9.67 3.23 9.60
C THR A 47 -10.57 3.58 10.77
N VAL A 48 -11.37 2.62 11.22
CA VAL A 48 -12.33 2.78 12.32
C VAL A 48 -12.12 1.70 13.37
N THR A 49 -12.40 2.03 14.63
CA THR A 49 -12.34 1.10 15.75
C THR A 49 -13.76 0.77 16.19
N PHE A 50 -14.06 -0.52 16.35
CA PHE A 50 -15.34 -1.03 16.87
C PHE A 50 -15.09 -1.88 18.11
N ASN A 51 -16.08 -1.94 19.02
CA ASN A 51 -16.05 -2.98 20.05
C ASN A 51 -16.31 -4.33 19.40
N ARG A 52 -15.70 -5.38 19.95
CA ARG A 52 -15.86 -6.74 19.42
C ARG A 52 -17.32 -7.20 19.49
N ASP A 53 -18.05 -6.76 20.51
CA ASP A 53 -19.45 -7.14 20.77
C ASP A 53 -20.43 -6.51 19.76
N ASP A 54 -20.02 -5.42 19.08
CA ASP A 54 -20.86 -4.74 18.07
C ASP A 54 -20.74 -5.38 16.68
N VAL A 55 -19.70 -6.20 16.45
CA VAL A 55 -19.42 -6.83 15.15
C VAL A 55 -20.56 -7.74 14.65
N PRO A 56 -21.19 -8.59 15.50
CA PRO A 56 -22.35 -9.39 15.08
C PRO A 56 -23.54 -8.54 14.60
N ALA A 57 -23.81 -7.41 15.26
CA ALA A 57 -24.90 -6.52 14.88
C ALA A 57 -24.63 -5.85 13.52
N LEU A 58 -23.40 -5.40 13.28
CA LEU A 58 -22.98 -4.86 11.98
C LEU A 58 -23.16 -5.90 10.85
N LYS A 59 -22.75 -7.15 11.10
CA LYS A 59 -22.94 -8.25 10.14
C LYS A 59 -24.41 -8.49 9.82
N LEU A 60 -25.30 -8.44 10.82
CA LEU A 60 -26.74 -8.64 10.64
C LEU A 60 -27.36 -7.53 9.77
N LEU A 61 -26.97 -6.28 10.01
CA LEU A 61 -27.44 -5.12 9.24
C LEU A 61 -26.96 -5.17 7.79
N LEU A 62 -25.73 -5.62 7.54
CA LEU A 62 -25.19 -5.77 6.19
C LEU A 62 -25.82 -6.94 5.42
N ALA A 63 -26.22 -8.00 6.12
CA ALA A 63 -26.97 -9.11 5.52
C ALA A 63 -28.43 -8.75 5.19
N ASN A 64 -28.99 -7.75 5.88
CA ASN A 64 -30.38 -7.29 5.70
C ASN A 64 -30.40 -5.77 5.52
N PRO A 65 -29.88 -5.26 4.40
CA PRO A 65 -29.80 -3.83 4.16
C PRO A 65 -31.21 -3.22 4.10
N ASN A 66 -31.37 -2.03 4.69
CA ASN A 66 -32.63 -1.31 4.60
C ASN A 66 -32.90 -0.89 3.15
N PRO A 67 -33.99 -1.35 2.50
CA PRO A 67 -34.28 -1.03 1.11
C PRO A 67 -34.50 0.47 0.87
N ALA A 68 -34.78 1.25 1.91
CA ALA A 68 -34.94 2.69 1.81
C ALA A 68 -33.62 3.47 1.62
N LEU A 69 -32.46 2.84 1.84
CA LEU A 69 -31.16 3.52 1.79
C LEU A 69 -30.56 3.60 0.37
N ASP A 70 -31.22 3.03 -0.64
CA ASP A 70 -30.80 3.00 -2.06
C ASP A 70 -29.28 2.83 -2.25
N VAL A 71 -28.73 1.82 -1.57
CA VAL A 71 -27.30 1.53 -1.62
C VAL A 71 -27.05 0.52 -2.73
N ASP A 72 -26.12 0.85 -3.62
CA ASP A 72 -25.64 -0.05 -4.67
C ASP A 72 -25.15 -1.39 -4.08
N GLN A 73 -25.56 -2.50 -4.70
CA GLN A 73 -25.22 -3.85 -4.23
C GLN A 73 -23.72 -4.09 -4.21
N GLY A 74 -22.97 -3.60 -5.21
CA GLY A 74 -21.52 -3.75 -5.24
C GLY A 74 -20.85 -3.02 -4.07
N THR A 75 -21.44 -1.92 -3.61
CA THR A 75 -20.99 -1.17 -2.44
C THR A 75 -21.26 -1.94 -1.15
N LEU A 76 -22.44 -2.53 -1.00
CA LEU A 76 -22.78 -3.41 0.12
C LEU A 76 -21.82 -4.61 0.20
N ASP A 77 -21.53 -5.25 -0.92
CA ASP A 77 -20.63 -6.41 -0.98
C ASP A 77 -19.20 -6.06 -0.53
N ARG A 78 -18.67 -4.90 -0.94
CA ARG A 78 -17.34 -4.42 -0.50
C ARG A 78 -17.29 -4.17 1.00
N ILE A 79 -18.35 -3.57 1.56
CA ILE A 79 -18.42 -3.28 3.00
C ILE A 79 -18.57 -4.58 3.79
N ALA A 80 -19.45 -5.49 3.34
CA ALA A 80 -19.60 -6.82 3.92
C ALA A 80 -18.26 -7.56 3.93
N GLN A 81 -17.58 -7.65 2.79
CA GLN A 81 -16.28 -8.31 2.72
C GLN A 81 -15.27 -7.73 3.73
N ALA A 82 -15.19 -6.39 3.87
CA ALA A 82 -14.29 -5.74 4.81
C ALA A 82 -14.62 -6.12 6.28
N VAL A 83 -15.90 -6.08 6.66
CA VAL A 83 -16.34 -6.36 8.04
C VAL A 83 -16.27 -7.85 8.38
N PHE A 84 -16.63 -8.73 7.45
CA PHE A 84 -16.59 -10.18 7.67
C PHE A 84 -15.15 -10.71 7.70
N ALA A 85 -14.22 -10.16 6.90
CA ALA A 85 -12.81 -10.55 6.93
C ALA A 85 -12.06 -10.03 8.17
N ALA A 86 -12.43 -8.87 8.73
CA ALA A 86 -11.79 -8.30 9.92
C ALA A 86 -12.03 -9.11 11.20
N ALA A 87 -12.96 -10.08 11.19
CA ALA A 87 -13.37 -10.83 12.36
C ALA A 87 -12.80 -12.26 12.45
N LEU A 88 -11.95 -12.69 11.52
CA LEU A 88 -11.26 -13.99 11.55
C LEU A 88 -10.15 -14.05 12.60
#